data_AF-A0A1B6J5U1-F1
#
_entry.id   AF-A0A1B6J5U1-F1
#
_cell.length_a   1.000
_cell.length_b   1.000
_cell.length_c   1.000
_cell.angle_alpha   90.00
_cell.angle_beta   90.00
_cell.angle_gamma   90.00
#
_symmetry.space_group_name_H-M   'P 1'
#
loop_
_entity.id
_entity.type
_entity.pdbx_description
1 polymer ?
#
loop_
_entity_poly.entity_id
_entity_poly.type
_entity_poly.pdbx_seq_one_letter_code
_entity_poly.pdbx_strand_id
1 'polypeptide(L)'
;LSSIRNDPIRQVFSFALGKFSEAVLEYLSTQQNNEQGDITASVTREAFTDEITTAYEILLTSWLQSRESKIVENVVVAVGPMFPLVDKEKQAEYATRTITVLLSMYRRTQVISQYPVTQCLASILQAAPSSAVEPLFDQLISVLGAMVVVTLDYTNPQTVKNHSEVLRCYDRLGFHFPERMADVLVKQLTTGSEKERVEALVVAAHLLAGSENVLQPRVHDITIAMRLLLSVNSVRIKKALLKTIVSLACRGNAEDGSDFVEFLVRHCCPSNIQSGPDWEELKAMCSSTVYLLSSTVAEVETLLWSVLLRLLLLPEYDPACATIARSLAHLASKRNSQDSTKNGTGVPSPPAVFARCMALLGSPLNNNRGPFLLNFLMHYATNLQPILSKIWTHKVPQLINYLEVSEWSETEWEALLLEFVSSSLQTVESEDFVILVASQFSAQLPLYPPAAVDERAMLLKCLALASCNLTDRQIISSHL
;
A
#
# COMPACT_ATOMS: atom_id res chain seq x y z
N LEU A 1 13.87 -26.62 -40.91
CA LEU A 1 14.29 -25.37 -40.23
C LEU A 1 15.79 -25.11 -40.32
N SER A 2 16.67 -26.09 -40.03
CA SER A 2 18.14 -25.92 -40.02
C SER A 2 18.77 -25.41 -41.34
N SER A 3 18.16 -25.70 -42.48
CA SER A 3 18.59 -25.26 -43.81
C SER A 3 18.24 -23.80 -44.14
N ILE A 4 17.39 -23.14 -43.35
CA ILE A 4 16.94 -21.77 -43.62
C ILE A 4 18.07 -20.79 -43.26
N ARG A 5 18.63 -20.16 -44.29
CA ARG A 5 19.64 -19.09 -44.17
C ARG A 5 19.07 -17.69 -44.38
N ASN A 6 17.90 -17.57 -45.01
CA ASN A 6 17.27 -16.29 -45.32
C ASN A 6 16.61 -15.70 -44.07
N ASP A 7 17.05 -14.51 -43.69
CA ASP A 7 16.72 -13.84 -42.44
C ASP A 7 15.23 -13.44 -42.33
N PRO A 8 14.60 -12.79 -43.34
CA PRO A 8 13.16 -12.62 -43.40
C PRO A 8 12.35 -13.92 -43.19
N ILE A 9 12.79 -15.03 -43.78
CA ILE A 9 12.10 -16.31 -43.64
C ILE A 9 12.19 -16.81 -42.18
N ARG A 10 13.35 -16.67 -41.53
CA ARG A 10 13.53 -17.01 -40.10
C ARG A 10 12.59 -16.20 -39.21
N GLN A 11 12.40 -14.91 -39.50
CA GLN A 11 11.47 -14.05 -38.75
C GLN A 11 10.04 -14.58 -38.86
N VAL A 12 9.57 -14.89 -40.08
CA VAL A 12 8.21 -15.41 -40.32
C VAL A 12 7.99 -16.74 -39.62
N PHE A 13 8.94 -17.69 -39.71
CA PHE A 13 8.82 -18.98 -39.03
C PHE A 13 8.83 -18.84 -37.50
N SER A 14 9.69 -17.97 -36.95
CA SER A 14 9.72 -17.73 -35.50
C SER A 14 8.38 -17.18 -35.02
N PHE A 15 7.84 -16.17 -35.72
CA PHE A 15 6.52 -15.61 -35.41
C PHE A 15 5.42 -16.67 -35.48
N ALA A 16 5.38 -17.47 -36.56
CA ALA A 16 4.37 -18.50 -36.75
C ALA A 16 4.43 -19.60 -35.67
N LEU A 17 5.63 -20.08 -35.33
CA LEU A 17 5.83 -21.09 -34.28
C LEU A 17 5.41 -20.56 -32.90
N GLY A 18 5.76 -19.31 -32.58
CA GLY A 18 5.35 -18.66 -31.33
C GLY A 18 3.84 -18.55 -31.23
N LYS A 19 3.19 -17.98 -32.26
CA LYS A 19 1.73 -17.79 -32.29
C LYS A 19 0.96 -19.10 -32.30
N PHE A 20 1.47 -20.11 -33.01
CA PHE A 20 0.91 -21.45 -32.98
C PHE A 20 0.96 -22.03 -31.56
N SER A 21 2.11 -21.91 -30.89
CA SER A 21 2.27 -22.42 -29.52
C SER A 21 1.38 -21.69 -28.51
N GLU A 22 1.24 -20.37 -28.63
CA GLU A 22 0.28 -19.59 -27.82
C GLU A 22 -1.15 -20.10 -28.01
N ALA A 23 -1.58 -20.28 -29.27
CA ALA A 23 -2.93 -20.75 -29.57
C ALA A 23 -3.20 -22.17 -29.03
N VAL A 24 -2.22 -23.07 -29.10
CA VAL A 24 -2.31 -24.41 -28.51
C VAL A 24 -2.46 -24.31 -26.99
N LEU A 25 -1.63 -23.50 -26.32
CA LEU A 25 -1.70 -23.34 -24.86
C LEU A 25 -3.01 -22.70 -24.40
N GLU A 26 -3.52 -21.71 -25.12
CA GLU A 26 -4.81 -21.07 -24.83
C GLU A 26 -5.96 -22.09 -24.96
N TYR A 27 -5.96 -22.88 -26.04
CA TYR A 27 -6.93 -23.96 -26.23
C TYR A 27 -6.88 -24.98 -25.09
N LEU A 28 -5.68 -25.46 -24.72
CA LEU A 28 -5.51 -26.41 -23.62
C LEU A 28 -5.96 -25.85 -22.26
N SER A 29 -5.73 -24.56 -22.00
CA SER A 29 -6.18 -23.91 -20.77
C SER A 29 -7.71 -23.76 -20.70
N THR A 30 -8.36 -23.51 -21.84
CA THR A 30 -9.82 -23.41 -21.94
C THR A 30 -10.47 -24.78 -21.73
N GLN A 31 -9.84 -25.84 -22.25
CA GLN A 31 -10.28 -27.23 -22.02
C GLN A 31 -10.20 -27.63 -20.55
N GLN A 32 -9.15 -27.21 -19.82
CA GLN A 32 -9.04 -27.49 -18.37
C GLN A 32 -10.12 -26.81 -17.53
N ASN A 33 -10.67 -25.69 -18.00
CA ASN A 33 -11.65 -24.89 -17.25
C ASN A 33 -13.12 -25.20 -17.62
N ASN A 34 -13.38 -25.84 -18.77
CA ASN A 34 -14.73 -26.18 -19.22
C ASN A 34 -15.09 -27.64 -18.88
N GLU A 35 -15.97 -27.85 -17.91
CA GLU A 35 -16.52 -29.17 -17.56
C GLU A 35 -17.56 -29.71 -18.57
N GLN A 36 -18.06 -28.87 -19.50
CA GLN A 36 -18.94 -29.28 -20.58
C GLN A 36 -18.17 -29.45 -21.90
N GLY A 37 -17.94 -30.72 -22.25
CA GLY A 37 -17.14 -31.15 -23.38
C GLY A 37 -17.67 -30.69 -24.75
N ASP A 38 -16.80 -29.99 -25.47
CA ASP A 38 -16.73 -30.09 -26.92
C ASP A 38 -15.33 -30.62 -27.26
N ILE A 39 -15.28 -31.94 -27.45
CA ILE A 39 -14.05 -32.73 -27.51
C ILE A 39 -13.57 -32.77 -28.96
N THR A 40 -12.72 -31.83 -29.38
CA THR A 40 -11.80 -32.14 -30.48
C THR A 40 -10.61 -32.91 -29.91
N ALA A 41 -10.77 -34.24 -29.82
CA ALA A 41 -9.79 -35.18 -29.26
C ALA A 41 -8.40 -35.18 -29.96
N SER A 42 -8.21 -34.36 -31.00
CA SER A 42 -7.02 -34.30 -31.82
C SER A 42 -5.97 -33.29 -31.36
N VAL A 43 -6.33 -32.29 -30.54
CA VAL A 43 -5.39 -31.23 -30.12
C VAL A 43 -4.93 -31.54 -28.69
N THR A 44 -3.87 -32.35 -28.58
CA THR A 44 -3.21 -32.65 -27.30
C THR A 44 -1.80 -32.06 -27.28
N ARG A 45 -1.18 -31.98 -26.09
CA ARG A 45 0.22 -31.52 -25.98
C ARG A 45 1.15 -32.48 -26.72
N GLU A 46 0.89 -33.76 -26.60
CA GLU A 46 1.67 -34.85 -27.17
C GLU A 46 1.69 -34.78 -28.70
N ALA A 47 0.60 -34.32 -29.33
CA ALA A 47 0.46 -34.23 -30.78
C ALA A 47 1.45 -33.26 -31.46
N PHE A 48 2.06 -32.34 -30.71
CA PHE A 48 2.99 -31.34 -31.23
C PHE A 48 4.37 -31.38 -30.55
N THR A 49 4.57 -32.31 -29.61
CA THR A 49 5.76 -32.31 -28.75
C THR A 49 7.05 -32.49 -29.55
N ASP A 50 7.08 -33.42 -30.51
CA ASP A 50 8.29 -33.72 -31.28
C ASP A 50 8.69 -32.57 -32.22
N GLU A 51 7.71 -32.01 -32.95
CA GLU A 51 7.93 -30.90 -33.86
C GLU A 51 8.36 -29.64 -33.11
N ILE A 52 7.68 -29.30 -32.00
CA ILE A 52 8.02 -28.13 -31.20
C ILE A 52 9.37 -28.31 -30.53
N THR A 53 9.68 -29.49 -29.98
CA THR A 53 10.99 -29.78 -29.37
C THR A 53 12.12 -29.60 -30.37
N THR A 54 11.95 -30.13 -31.59
CA THR A 54 12.94 -29.99 -32.67
C THR A 54 13.10 -28.54 -33.11
N ALA A 55 11.99 -27.81 -33.26
CA ALA A 55 12.02 -26.40 -33.63
C ALA A 55 12.68 -25.54 -32.53
N TYR A 56 12.34 -25.79 -31.27
CA TYR A 56 12.88 -25.11 -30.10
C TYR A 56 14.40 -25.22 -30.04
N GLU A 57 14.94 -26.42 -30.22
CA GLU A 57 16.39 -26.67 -30.23
C GLU A 57 17.09 -25.88 -31.34
N ILE A 58 16.55 -25.86 -32.56
CA ILE A 58 17.12 -25.11 -33.68
C ILE A 58 17.10 -23.60 -33.42
N LEU A 59 15.98 -23.09 -32.89
CA LEU A 59 15.84 -21.68 -32.54
C LEU A 59 16.88 -21.28 -31.49
N LEU A 60 17.03 -22.06 -30.42
CA LEU A 60 17.93 -21.77 -29.30
C LEU A 60 19.42 -21.89 -29.69
N THR A 61 19.78 -22.94 -30.43
CA THR A 61 21.18 -23.24 -30.77
C THR A 61 21.69 -22.45 -31.97
N SER A 62 20.82 -22.14 -32.93
CA SER A 62 21.22 -21.56 -34.22
C SER A 62 20.73 -20.13 -34.41
N TRP A 63 19.43 -19.88 -34.29
CA TRP A 63 18.86 -18.60 -34.72
C TRP A 63 19.03 -17.49 -33.69
N LEU A 64 18.99 -17.84 -32.40
CA LEU A 64 19.21 -16.90 -31.30
C LEU A 64 20.65 -16.35 -31.25
N GLN A 65 21.60 -17.03 -31.91
CA GLN A 65 22.98 -16.56 -32.08
C GLN A 65 23.14 -15.49 -33.17
N SER A 66 22.06 -15.12 -33.87
CA SER A 66 22.08 -14.07 -34.88
C SER A 66 22.58 -12.73 -34.31
N ARG A 67 23.19 -11.93 -35.18
CA ARG A 67 23.53 -10.52 -34.89
C ARG A 67 22.41 -9.57 -35.29
N GLU A 68 21.43 -10.04 -36.06
CA GLU A 68 20.29 -9.22 -36.48
C GLU A 68 19.25 -9.13 -35.36
N SER A 69 19.10 -7.91 -34.81
CA SER A 69 18.20 -7.59 -33.70
C SER A 69 16.78 -8.15 -33.90
N LYS A 70 16.21 -7.97 -35.08
CA LYS A 70 14.84 -8.37 -35.39
C LYS A 70 14.65 -9.89 -35.41
N ILE A 71 15.66 -10.66 -35.82
CA ILE A 71 15.60 -12.13 -35.69
C ILE A 71 15.64 -12.52 -34.23
N VAL A 72 16.59 -11.98 -33.49
CA VAL A 72 16.79 -12.30 -32.08
C VAL A 72 15.51 -12.02 -31.29
N GLU A 73 14.87 -10.87 -31.52
CA GLU A 73 13.59 -10.51 -30.91
C GLU A 73 12.47 -11.50 -31.26
N ASN A 74 12.26 -11.82 -32.54
CA ASN A 74 11.23 -12.78 -32.96
C ASN A 74 11.47 -14.19 -32.38
N VAL A 75 12.73 -14.62 -32.28
CA VAL A 75 13.07 -15.91 -31.68
C VAL A 75 12.78 -15.90 -30.18
N VAL A 76 13.18 -14.86 -29.45
CA VAL A 76 12.90 -14.73 -28.00
C VAL A 76 11.40 -14.75 -27.73
N VAL A 77 10.61 -14.00 -28.51
CA VAL A 77 9.14 -13.98 -28.37
C VAL A 77 8.53 -15.35 -28.65
N ALA A 78 9.09 -16.14 -29.57
CA ALA A 78 8.58 -17.47 -29.90
C ALA A 78 8.96 -18.54 -28.86
N VAL A 79 10.18 -18.48 -28.31
CA VAL A 79 10.73 -19.49 -27.38
C VAL A 79 9.90 -19.60 -26.10
N GLY A 80 9.38 -18.50 -25.56
CA GLY A 80 8.56 -18.49 -24.36
C GLY A 80 7.34 -19.44 -24.43
N PRO A 81 6.38 -19.20 -25.34
CA PRO A 81 5.19 -20.05 -25.49
C PRO A 81 5.48 -21.45 -26.07
N MET A 82 6.60 -21.66 -26.76
CA MET A 82 7.00 -22.99 -27.21
C MET A 82 7.43 -23.91 -26.06
N PHE A 83 8.08 -23.37 -25.03
CA PHE A 83 8.73 -24.16 -23.98
C PHE A 83 7.79 -25.14 -23.24
N PRO A 84 6.56 -24.77 -22.85
CA PRO A 84 5.65 -25.72 -22.18
C PRO A 84 5.19 -26.91 -23.04
N LEU A 85 5.40 -26.84 -24.36
CA LEU A 85 5.08 -27.90 -25.33
C LEU A 85 6.31 -28.78 -25.66
N VAL A 86 7.49 -28.44 -25.14
CA VAL A 86 8.70 -29.26 -25.28
C VAL A 86 8.54 -30.54 -24.48
N ASP A 87 9.18 -31.60 -24.98
CA ASP A 87 9.32 -32.90 -24.31
C ASP A 87 9.77 -32.75 -22.85
N LYS A 88 8.97 -33.33 -21.94
CA LYS A 88 9.18 -33.26 -20.49
C LYS A 88 10.56 -33.79 -20.08
N GLU A 89 11.08 -34.80 -20.77
CA GLU A 89 12.40 -35.36 -20.46
C GLU A 89 13.54 -34.35 -20.71
N LYS A 90 13.34 -33.43 -21.66
CA LYS A 90 14.31 -32.40 -22.04
C LYS A 90 14.09 -31.05 -21.35
N GLN A 91 12.92 -30.82 -20.74
CA GLN A 91 12.55 -29.54 -20.15
C GLN A 91 13.56 -29.04 -19.10
N ALA A 92 14.14 -29.92 -18.28
CA ALA A 92 15.13 -29.50 -17.28
C ALA A 92 16.43 -28.96 -17.92
N GLU A 93 16.95 -29.66 -18.92
CA GLU A 93 18.14 -29.23 -19.67
C GLU A 93 17.86 -27.93 -20.42
N TYR A 94 16.74 -27.89 -21.16
CA TYR A 94 16.38 -26.74 -21.98
C TYR A 94 16.03 -25.51 -21.14
N ALA A 95 15.39 -25.67 -19.97
CA ALA A 95 15.18 -24.56 -19.04
C ALA A 95 16.51 -23.95 -18.61
N THR A 96 17.42 -24.76 -18.08
CA THR A 96 18.73 -24.30 -17.58
C THR A 96 19.49 -23.56 -18.68
N ARG A 97 19.52 -24.14 -19.89
CA ARG A 97 20.18 -23.56 -21.06
C ARG A 97 19.54 -22.24 -21.51
N THR A 98 18.22 -22.22 -21.65
CA THR A 98 17.48 -21.04 -22.11
C THR A 98 17.59 -19.90 -21.10
N ILE A 99 17.42 -20.16 -19.82
CA ILE A 99 17.59 -19.15 -18.76
C ILE A 99 19.01 -18.56 -18.83
N THR A 100 20.04 -19.40 -18.94
CA THR A 100 21.44 -18.95 -19.06
C THR A 100 21.65 -18.04 -20.27
N VAL A 101 21.06 -18.39 -21.42
CA VAL A 101 21.14 -17.55 -22.63
C VAL A 101 20.41 -16.23 -22.41
N LEU A 102 19.17 -16.23 -21.92
CA LEU A 102 18.40 -15.01 -21.65
C LEU A 102 19.13 -14.08 -20.67
N LEU A 103 19.71 -14.62 -19.59
CA LEU A 103 20.51 -13.85 -18.65
C LEU A 103 21.71 -13.15 -19.30
N SER A 104 22.36 -13.81 -20.28
CA SER A 104 23.46 -13.20 -21.03
C SER A 104 23.00 -12.06 -21.95
N MET A 105 21.73 -12.05 -22.39
CA MET A 105 21.19 -11.05 -23.31
C MET A 105 20.95 -9.70 -22.64
N TYR A 106 20.74 -9.65 -21.32
CA TYR A 106 20.67 -8.39 -20.58
C TYR A 106 21.96 -7.55 -20.68
N ARG A 107 23.09 -8.18 -21.00
CA ARG A 107 24.37 -7.49 -21.26
C ARG A 107 24.50 -6.98 -22.71
N ARG A 108 23.58 -7.37 -23.60
CA ARG A 108 23.59 -7.06 -25.04
C ARG A 108 22.45 -6.11 -25.43
N THR A 109 22.29 -5.02 -24.69
CA THR A 109 21.17 -4.05 -24.87
C THR A 109 21.09 -3.41 -26.26
N GLN A 110 22.17 -3.45 -27.05
CA GLN A 110 22.16 -2.97 -28.44
C GLN A 110 21.53 -3.96 -29.42
N VAL A 111 21.36 -5.22 -29.03
CA VAL A 111 20.82 -6.29 -29.89
C VAL A 111 19.33 -6.50 -29.63
N ILE A 112 18.89 -6.42 -28.39
CA ILE A 112 17.48 -6.61 -28.03
C ILE A 112 17.15 -5.72 -26.84
N SER A 113 15.91 -5.22 -26.82
CA SER A 113 15.36 -4.54 -25.65
C SER A 113 15.16 -5.53 -24.50
N GLN A 114 15.10 -5.03 -23.26
CA GLN A 114 14.99 -5.89 -22.08
C GLN A 114 13.61 -6.56 -21.97
N TYR A 115 12.54 -5.87 -22.40
CA TYR A 115 11.17 -6.34 -22.22
C TYR A 115 10.89 -7.74 -22.82
N PRO A 116 11.16 -8.02 -24.11
CA PRO A 116 10.93 -9.35 -24.66
C PRO A 116 11.75 -10.45 -23.98
N VAL A 117 12.97 -10.13 -23.53
CA VAL A 117 13.84 -11.07 -22.80
C VAL A 117 13.20 -11.43 -21.46
N THR A 118 12.74 -10.44 -20.70
CA THR A 118 12.10 -10.66 -19.40
C THR A 118 10.75 -11.38 -19.53
N GLN A 119 9.95 -11.04 -20.54
CA GLN A 119 8.69 -11.73 -20.82
C GLN A 119 8.91 -13.21 -21.17
N CYS A 120 9.93 -13.50 -21.99
CA CYS A 120 10.31 -14.88 -22.28
C CYS A 120 10.79 -15.56 -21.00
N LEU A 121 11.64 -14.92 -20.19
CA LEU A 121 12.14 -15.49 -18.94
C LEU A 121 11.00 -15.84 -17.99
N ALA A 122 10.01 -14.96 -17.80
CA ALA A 122 8.83 -15.24 -16.98
C ALA A 122 8.04 -16.45 -17.48
N SER A 123 7.89 -16.60 -18.80
CA SER A 123 7.23 -17.75 -19.43
C SER A 123 8.01 -19.05 -19.21
N ILE A 124 9.34 -19.04 -19.35
CA ILE A 124 10.19 -20.20 -19.08
C ILE A 124 10.10 -20.59 -17.61
N LEU A 125 10.28 -19.64 -16.70
CA LEU A 125 10.19 -19.87 -15.26
C LEU A 125 8.81 -20.43 -14.86
N GLN A 126 7.73 -20.06 -15.53
CA GLN A 126 6.41 -20.59 -15.22
C GLN A 126 6.26 -22.10 -15.46
N ALA A 127 6.97 -22.65 -16.44
CA ALA A 127 6.83 -24.06 -16.84
C ALA A 127 8.06 -24.93 -16.50
N ALA A 128 9.17 -24.32 -16.08
CA ALA A 128 10.41 -25.04 -15.81
C ALA A 128 10.28 -25.92 -14.55
N PRO A 129 10.91 -27.11 -14.50
CA PRO A 129 11.01 -27.86 -13.26
C PRO A 129 11.93 -27.13 -12.26
N SER A 130 11.58 -27.12 -10.97
CA SER A 130 12.36 -26.41 -9.94
C SER A 130 13.84 -26.81 -9.92
N SER A 131 14.16 -28.09 -10.16
CA SER A 131 15.55 -28.59 -10.19
C SER A 131 16.43 -27.92 -11.25
N ALA A 132 15.85 -27.43 -12.35
CA ALA A 132 16.57 -26.70 -13.39
C ALA A 132 16.79 -25.22 -13.03
N VAL A 133 15.89 -24.63 -12.24
CA VAL A 133 15.95 -23.22 -11.85
C VAL A 133 16.85 -23.02 -10.63
N GLU A 134 16.87 -23.99 -9.71
CA GLU A 134 17.60 -23.95 -8.43
C GLU A 134 19.08 -23.53 -8.54
N PRO A 135 19.90 -24.07 -9.46
CA PRO A 135 21.31 -23.68 -9.59
C PRO A 135 21.50 -22.25 -10.12
N LEU A 136 20.48 -21.68 -10.77
CA LEU A 136 20.51 -20.34 -11.36
C LEU A 136 19.86 -19.28 -10.46
N PHE A 137 19.28 -19.68 -9.33
CA PHE A 137 18.48 -18.80 -8.47
C PHE A 137 19.23 -17.52 -8.06
N ASP A 138 20.45 -17.62 -7.52
CA ASP A 138 21.18 -16.43 -7.04
C ASP A 138 21.54 -15.49 -8.19
N GLN A 139 21.85 -16.05 -9.38
CA GLN A 139 22.11 -15.26 -10.58
C GLN A 139 20.85 -14.55 -11.08
N LEU A 140 19.69 -15.22 -11.02
CA LEU A 140 18.39 -14.66 -11.37
C LEU A 140 18.04 -13.49 -10.44
N ILE A 141 18.13 -13.69 -9.11
CA ILE A 141 17.90 -12.63 -8.14
C ILE A 141 18.81 -11.43 -8.41
N SER A 142 20.11 -11.66 -8.61
CA SER A 142 21.07 -10.58 -8.86
C SER A 142 20.74 -9.76 -10.13
N VAL A 143 20.40 -10.43 -11.23
CA VAL A 143 20.08 -9.76 -12.51
C VAL A 143 18.73 -9.07 -12.46
N LEU A 144 17.69 -9.73 -11.92
CA LEU A 144 16.34 -9.18 -11.82
C LEU A 144 16.31 -7.99 -10.83
N GLY A 145 16.97 -8.11 -9.68
CA GLY A 145 17.05 -7.06 -8.67
C GLY A 145 17.57 -5.72 -9.19
N ALA A 146 18.57 -5.76 -10.07
CA ALA A 146 19.08 -4.56 -10.73
C ALA A 146 18.03 -3.82 -11.58
N MET A 147 17.00 -4.53 -12.06
CA MET A 147 15.91 -3.97 -12.87
C MET A 147 14.69 -3.54 -12.03
N VAL A 148 14.55 -4.02 -10.79
CA VAL A 148 13.48 -3.60 -9.85
C VAL A 148 13.67 -2.15 -9.41
N VAL A 149 14.92 -1.75 -9.11
CA VAL A 149 15.21 -0.42 -8.52
C VAL A 149 15.39 0.68 -9.58
N VAL A 150 15.04 0.41 -10.83
CA VAL A 150 15.15 1.38 -11.93
C VAL A 150 14.01 2.39 -11.85
N THR A 151 14.33 3.69 -11.96
CA THR A 151 13.31 4.74 -12.07
C THR A 151 12.47 4.53 -13.32
N LEU A 152 11.16 4.36 -13.13
CA LEU A 152 10.22 4.13 -14.22
C LEU A 152 10.07 5.40 -15.05
N ASP A 153 10.30 5.26 -16.36
CA ASP A 153 10.03 6.31 -17.32
C ASP A 153 8.62 6.11 -17.88
N TYR A 154 7.65 6.80 -17.29
CA TYR A 154 6.25 6.74 -17.72
C TYR A 154 6.01 7.32 -19.13
N THR A 155 6.99 8.02 -19.70
CA THR A 155 6.93 8.44 -21.11
C THR A 155 7.31 7.31 -22.08
N ASN A 156 7.95 6.24 -21.56
CA ASN A 156 8.33 5.06 -22.31
C ASN A 156 7.60 3.81 -21.78
N PRO A 157 6.48 3.39 -22.42
CA PRO A 157 5.68 2.24 -22.00
C PRO A 157 6.46 0.93 -21.86
N GLN A 158 7.57 0.76 -22.59
CA GLN A 158 8.37 -0.46 -22.52
C GLN A 158 9.08 -0.63 -21.18
N THR A 159 9.44 0.46 -20.50
CA THR A 159 10.09 0.39 -19.18
C THR A 159 9.12 -0.14 -18.12
N VAL A 160 7.88 0.36 -18.14
CA VAL A 160 6.80 -0.09 -17.24
C VAL A 160 6.45 -1.55 -17.49
N LYS A 161 6.29 -1.94 -18.77
CA LYS A 161 6.04 -3.34 -19.13
C LYS A 161 7.17 -4.27 -18.70
N ASN A 162 8.43 -3.88 -18.90
CA ASN A 162 9.57 -4.67 -18.44
C ASN A 162 9.55 -4.83 -16.91
N HIS A 163 9.30 -3.76 -16.16
CA HIS A 163 9.21 -3.83 -14.70
C HIS A 163 8.12 -4.80 -14.23
N SER A 164 6.94 -4.78 -14.86
CA SER A 164 5.87 -5.75 -14.55
C SER A 164 6.31 -7.19 -14.82
N GLU A 165 7.01 -7.46 -15.92
CA GLU A 165 7.53 -8.80 -16.21
C GLU A 165 8.67 -9.22 -15.26
N VAL A 166 9.47 -8.27 -14.75
CA VAL A 166 10.47 -8.56 -13.70
C VAL A 166 9.77 -9.03 -12.43
N LEU A 167 8.70 -8.35 -12.00
CA LEU A 167 7.92 -8.76 -10.84
C LEU A 167 7.21 -10.11 -11.07
N ARG A 168 6.74 -10.37 -12.29
CA ARG A 168 6.21 -11.69 -12.67
C ARG A 168 7.28 -12.79 -12.57
N CYS A 169 8.54 -12.51 -12.90
CA CYS A 169 9.64 -13.45 -12.66
C CYS A 169 9.79 -13.76 -11.15
N TYR A 170 9.67 -12.74 -10.28
CA TYR A 170 9.67 -12.94 -8.84
C TYR A 170 8.49 -13.79 -8.35
N ASP A 171 7.29 -13.64 -8.93
CA ASP A 171 6.16 -14.55 -8.61
C ASP A 171 6.53 -16.01 -8.90
N ARG A 172 7.13 -16.28 -10.05
CA ARG A 172 7.53 -17.65 -10.43
C ARG A 172 8.63 -18.19 -9.53
N LEU A 173 9.63 -17.36 -9.22
CA LEU A 173 10.69 -17.75 -8.30
C LEU A 173 10.18 -18.00 -6.87
N GLY A 174 9.28 -17.15 -6.39
CA GLY A 174 8.62 -17.32 -5.10
C GLY A 174 7.76 -18.58 -5.03
N PHE A 175 7.13 -18.96 -6.14
CA PHE A 175 6.40 -20.22 -6.24
C PHE A 175 7.33 -21.45 -6.20
N HIS A 176 8.46 -21.41 -6.90
CA HIS A 176 9.43 -22.51 -6.88
C HIS A 176 10.13 -22.67 -5.52
N PHE A 177 10.50 -21.55 -4.90
CA PHE A 177 11.37 -21.53 -3.72
C PHE A 177 10.87 -20.51 -2.66
N PRO A 178 9.68 -20.73 -2.07
CA PRO A 178 9.07 -19.75 -1.16
C PRO A 178 9.95 -19.44 0.06
N GLU A 179 10.51 -20.47 0.71
CA GLU A 179 11.40 -20.30 1.88
C GLU A 179 12.68 -19.56 1.53
N ARG A 180 13.35 -19.95 0.44
CA ARG A 180 14.60 -19.30 -0.01
C ARG A 180 14.35 -17.85 -0.43
N MET A 181 13.21 -17.57 -1.07
CA MET A 181 12.80 -16.21 -1.42
C MET A 181 12.58 -15.37 -0.16
N ALA A 182 11.86 -15.90 0.84
CA ALA A 182 11.66 -15.21 2.11
C ALA A 182 13.00 -14.92 2.81
N ASP A 183 13.93 -15.87 2.84
CA ASP A 183 15.26 -15.69 3.44
C ASP A 183 16.07 -14.59 2.75
N VAL A 184 16.02 -14.51 1.42
CA VAL A 184 16.65 -13.43 0.64
C VAL A 184 16.05 -12.07 1.02
N LEU A 185 14.72 -11.97 1.03
CA LEU A 185 14.04 -10.72 1.35
C LEU A 185 14.34 -10.27 2.78
N VAL A 186 14.25 -11.17 3.77
CA VAL A 186 14.55 -10.86 5.17
C VAL A 186 16.01 -10.41 5.32
N LYS A 187 16.96 -11.09 4.67
CA LYS A 187 18.38 -10.70 4.69
C LYS A 187 18.60 -9.32 4.09
N GLN A 188 18.01 -9.03 2.94
CA GLN A 188 18.12 -7.74 2.26
C GLN A 188 17.49 -6.60 3.09
N LEU A 189 16.31 -6.82 3.69
CA LEU A 189 15.64 -5.83 4.54
C LEU A 189 16.48 -5.52 5.80
N THR A 190 17.01 -6.54 6.46
CA THR A 190 17.75 -6.40 7.73
C THR A 190 19.16 -5.80 7.52
N THR A 191 19.96 -6.43 6.67
CA THR A 191 21.41 -6.17 6.56
C THR A 191 21.86 -5.61 5.20
N GLY A 192 20.94 -5.51 4.24
CA GLY A 192 21.25 -5.02 2.90
C GLY A 192 21.58 -3.53 2.84
N SER A 193 22.19 -3.14 1.72
CA SER A 193 22.36 -1.75 1.31
C SER A 193 21.01 -1.06 1.10
N GLU A 194 21.00 0.27 0.97
CA GLU A 194 19.78 1.02 0.65
C GLU A 194 19.10 0.50 -0.63
N LYS A 195 19.90 0.19 -1.66
CA LYS A 195 19.39 -0.35 -2.92
C LYS A 195 18.69 -1.71 -2.72
N GLU A 196 19.34 -2.63 -2.01
CA GLU A 196 18.80 -3.96 -1.73
C GLU A 196 17.55 -3.89 -0.84
N ARG A 197 17.50 -2.94 0.12
CA ARG A 197 16.30 -2.72 0.94
C ARG A 197 15.12 -2.23 0.11
N VAL A 198 15.34 -1.29 -0.81
CA VAL A 198 14.29 -0.81 -1.72
C VAL A 198 13.82 -1.94 -2.64
N GLU A 199 14.75 -2.72 -3.19
CA GLU A 199 14.44 -3.91 -4.00
C GLU A 199 13.56 -4.89 -3.22
N ALA A 200 13.99 -5.29 -2.02
CA ALA A 200 13.26 -6.23 -1.19
C ALA A 200 11.87 -5.73 -0.80
N LEU A 201 11.71 -4.43 -0.51
CA LEU A 201 10.41 -3.84 -0.20
C LEU A 201 9.46 -3.88 -1.40
N VAL A 202 9.95 -3.59 -2.62
CA VAL A 202 9.13 -3.64 -3.84
C VAL A 202 8.73 -5.08 -4.15
N VAL A 203 9.67 -6.03 -4.07
CA VAL A 203 9.39 -7.45 -4.30
C VAL A 203 8.44 -8.00 -3.23
N ALA A 204 8.67 -7.69 -1.95
CA ALA A 204 7.78 -8.12 -0.86
C ALA A 204 6.37 -7.54 -1.04
N ALA A 205 6.24 -6.26 -1.40
CA ALA A 205 4.93 -5.64 -1.65
C ALA A 205 4.16 -6.36 -2.77
N HIS A 206 4.87 -6.75 -3.84
CA HIS A 206 4.30 -7.50 -4.96
C HIS A 206 3.88 -8.92 -4.55
N LEU A 207 4.77 -9.68 -3.92
CA LEU A 207 4.52 -11.07 -3.54
C LEU A 207 3.45 -11.21 -2.44
N LEU A 208 3.35 -10.26 -1.51
CA LEU A 208 2.25 -10.19 -0.53
C LEU A 208 0.91 -9.86 -1.21
N ALA A 209 0.92 -9.00 -2.22
CA ALA A 209 -0.28 -8.66 -2.97
C ALA A 209 -0.72 -9.76 -3.95
N GLY A 210 0.20 -10.63 -4.40
CA GLY A 210 -0.08 -11.72 -5.36
C GLY A 210 -1.10 -12.74 -4.86
N SER A 211 -1.88 -13.33 -5.78
CA SER A 211 -2.98 -14.26 -5.46
C SER A 211 -2.55 -15.50 -4.65
N GLU A 212 -1.37 -16.04 -4.96
CA GLU A 212 -0.79 -17.20 -4.29
C GLU A 212 -0.29 -16.89 -2.87
N ASN A 213 -0.06 -15.61 -2.55
CA ASN A 213 0.49 -15.12 -1.28
C ASN A 213 1.64 -16.01 -0.75
N VAL A 214 2.64 -16.23 -1.61
CA VAL A 214 3.75 -17.18 -1.37
C VAL A 214 4.56 -16.88 -0.10
N LEU A 215 4.48 -15.65 0.40
CA LEU A 215 5.18 -15.20 1.61
C LEU A 215 4.37 -15.42 2.89
N GLN A 216 3.12 -15.90 2.82
CA GLN A 216 2.26 -16.05 3.99
C GLN A 216 2.89 -16.84 5.15
N PRO A 217 3.60 -17.98 4.92
CA PRO A 217 4.23 -18.73 6.02
C PRO A 217 5.31 -17.94 6.77
N ARG A 218 5.92 -16.95 6.11
CA ARG A 218 7.04 -16.13 6.62
C ARG A 218 6.67 -14.66 6.80
N VAL A 219 5.37 -14.32 6.76
CA VAL A 219 4.90 -12.93 6.82
C VAL A 219 5.31 -12.24 8.13
N HIS A 220 5.39 -13.00 9.23
CA HIS A 220 5.84 -12.48 10.52
C HIS A 220 7.31 -12.01 10.48
N ASP A 221 8.20 -12.82 9.90
CA ASP A 221 9.62 -12.47 9.77
C ASP A 221 9.83 -11.25 8.86
N ILE A 222 9.08 -11.20 7.76
CA ILE A 222 9.08 -10.04 6.85
C ILE A 222 8.59 -8.79 7.59
N THR A 223 7.53 -8.92 8.38
CA THR A 223 6.98 -7.82 9.18
C THR A 223 8.00 -7.31 10.20
N ILE A 224 8.70 -8.20 10.92
CA ILE A 224 9.79 -7.82 11.83
C ILE A 224 10.89 -7.08 11.08
N ALA A 225 11.32 -7.61 9.93
CA ALA A 225 12.36 -7.00 9.11
C ALA A 225 11.95 -5.60 8.59
N MET A 226 10.67 -5.41 8.22
CA MET A 226 10.11 -4.11 7.84
C MET A 226 10.12 -3.11 8.99
N ARG A 227 9.82 -3.53 10.24
CA ARG A 227 9.83 -2.62 11.40
C ARG A 227 11.20 -1.98 11.65
N LEU A 228 12.29 -2.70 11.36
CA LEU A 228 13.65 -2.16 11.45
C LEU A 228 13.88 -0.97 10.50
N LEU A 229 13.06 -0.83 9.46
CA LEU A 229 13.18 0.24 8.47
C LEU A 229 12.40 1.51 8.83
N LEU A 230 11.55 1.49 9.87
CA LEU A 230 10.74 2.65 10.26
C LEU A 230 11.60 3.85 10.68
N SER A 231 12.74 3.58 11.32
CA SER A 231 13.70 4.62 11.75
C SER A 231 14.69 5.03 10.66
N VAL A 232 14.74 4.33 9.52
CA VAL A 232 15.74 4.59 8.48
C VAL A 232 15.42 5.89 7.74
N ASN A 233 16.41 6.77 7.63
CA ASN A 233 16.26 8.09 7.02
C ASN A 233 16.61 8.09 5.53
N SER A 234 15.83 7.36 4.72
CA SER A 234 15.88 7.44 3.26
C SER A 234 14.46 7.59 2.71
N VAL A 235 14.22 8.63 1.90
CA VAL A 235 12.92 8.85 1.27
C VAL A 235 12.56 7.70 0.33
N ARG A 236 13.55 7.09 -0.35
CA ARG A 236 13.33 5.93 -1.24
C ARG A 236 12.84 4.71 -0.47
N ILE A 237 13.50 4.41 0.66
CA ILE A 237 13.09 3.33 1.56
C ILE A 237 11.68 3.62 2.11
N LYS A 238 11.41 4.84 2.58
CA LYS A 238 10.10 5.20 3.14
C LYS A 238 8.97 5.08 2.11
N LYS A 239 9.19 5.53 0.87
CA LYS A 239 8.22 5.39 -0.24
C LYS A 239 7.95 3.92 -0.56
N ALA A 240 9.00 3.08 -0.61
CA ALA A 240 8.84 1.64 -0.85
C ALA A 240 8.14 0.94 0.33
N LEU A 241 8.53 1.28 1.57
CA LEU A 241 7.98 0.71 2.81
C LEU A 241 6.49 1.01 2.94
N LEU A 242 6.06 2.23 2.62
CA LEU A 242 4.64 2.60 2.57
C LEU A 242 3.85 1.66 1.65
N LYS A 243 4.35 1.36 0.45
CA LYS A 243 3.67 0.45 -0.49
C LYS A 243 3.59 -0.96 0.08
N THR A 244 4.66 -1.45 0.72
CA THR A 244 4.66 -2.77 1.38
C THR A 244 3.69 -2.82 2.56
N ILE A 245 3.58 -1.75 3.37
CA ILE A 245 2.58 -1.63 4.46
C ILE A 245 1.16 -1.76 3.89
N VAL A 246 0.86 -1.12 2.75
CA VAL A 246 -0.46 -1.25 2.10
C VAL A 246 -0.71 -2.70 1.68
N SER A 247 0.25 -3.36 1.03
CA SER A 247 0.10 -4.77 0.65
C SER A 247 -0.14 -5.68 1.85
N LEU A 248 0.56 -5.45 2.97
CA LEU A 248 0.40 -6.19 4.21
C LEU A 248 -1.01 -5.99 4.81
N ALA A 249 -1.48 -4.73 4.84
CA ALA A 249 -2.79 -4.36 5.35
C ALA A 249 -3.94 -4.97 4.54
N CYS A 250 -3.88 -4.90 3.20
CA CYS A 250 -4.89 -5.48 2.32
C CYS A 250 -5.02 -7.01 2.43
N ARG A 251 -4.07 -7.69 3.07
CA ARG A 251 -4.09 -9.13 3.34
C ARG A 251 -4.50 -9.50 4.76
N GLY A 252 -4.87 -8.52 5.59
CA GLY A 252 -5.21 -8.74 7.00
C GLY A 252 -4.01 -9.11 7.88
N ASN A 253 -2.78 -8.99 7.38
CA ASN A 253 -1.57 -9.34 8.11
C ASN A 253 -1.01 -8.18 8.95
N ALA A 254 -1.76 -7.10 9.10
CA ALA A 254 -1.34 -5.87 9.76
C ALA A 254 -2.02 -5.65 11.13
N GLU A 255 -2.60 -6.68 11.76
CA GLU A 255 -3.35 -6.53 13.03
C GLU A 255 -2.51 -5.92 14.17
N ASP A 256 -1.22 -6.26 14.27
CA ASP A 256 -0.25 -5.64 15.20
C ASP A 256 0.48 -4.43 14.58
N GLY A 257 -0.13 -3.76 13.61
CA GLY A 257 0.50 -2.72 12.78
C GLY A 257 0.47 -1.30 13.35
N SER A 258 0.37 -1.11 14.67
CA SER A 258 0.21 0.23 15.28
C SER A 258 1.35 1.19 14.93
N ASP A 259 2.58 0.69 14.90
CA ASP A 259 3.78 1.43 14.51
C ASP A 259 3.82 1.75 13.01
N PHE A 260 3.27 0.90 12.15
CA PHE A 260 3.10 1.20 10.73
C PHE A 260 2.09 2.33 10.50
N VAL A 261 0.95 2.31 11.19
CA VAL A 261 -0.03 3.41 11.12
C VAL A 261 0.60 4.71 11.64
N GLU A 262 1.30 4.65 12.77
CA GLU A 262 2.00 5.79 13.33
C GLU A 262 3.11 6.32 12.41
N PHE A 263 3.82 5.42 11.72
CA PHE A 263 4.78 5.80 10.68
C PHE A 263 4.10 6.59 9.56
N LEU A 264 2.95 6.14 9.04
CA LEU A 264 2.24 6.83 7.98
C LEU A 264 1.82 8.24 8.44
N VAL A 265 1.21 8.35 9.62
CA VAL A 265 0.74 9.64 10.17
C VAL A 265 1.90 10.58 10.50
N ARG A 266 3.00 10.07 11.06
CA ARG A 266 4.22 10.86 11.34
C ARG A 266 4.76 11.54 10.09
N HIS A 267 4.73 10.86 8.94
CA HIS A 267 5.21 11.41 7.68
C HIS A 267 4.18 12.28 6.94
N CYS A 268 2.97 12.44 7.48
CA CYS A 268 2.07 13.53 7.10
C CYS A 268 2.50 14.88 7.70
N CYS A 269 3.33 14.88 8.74
CA CYS A 269 3.77 16.09 9.43
C CYS A 269 4.98 16.73 8.73
N PRO A 270 5.08 18.07 8.69
CA PRO A 270 6.23 18.77 8.14
C PRO A 270 7.47 18.50 9.00
N SER A 271 8.63 18.35 8.35
CA SER A 271 9.92 18.12 8.99
C SER A 271 10.91 19.22 8.59
N ASN A 272 11.55 19.85 9.58
CA ASN A 272 12.54 20.91 9.32
C ASN A 272 13.86 20.36 8.73
N ILE A 273 14.10 19.06 8.85
CA ILE A 273 15.33 18.38 8.41
C ILE A 273 15.14 17.72 7.04
N GLN A 274 13.92 17.28 6.74
CA GLN A 274 13.57 16.51 5.56
C GLN A 274 12.71 17.37 4.63
N SER A 275 13.36 18.11 3.74
CA SER A 275 12.72 19.02 2.79
C SER A 275 13.08 18.67 1.34
N GLY A 276 12.21 19.06 0.41
CA GLY A 276 12.38 18.84 -1.03
C GLY A 276 11.20 18.13 -1.67
N PRO A 277 11.14 18.11 -3.02
CA PRO A 277 9.99 17.59 -3.76
C PRO A 277 9.68 16.13 -3.45
N ASP A 278 10.70 15.30 -3.26
CA ASP A 278 10.54 13.88 -2.91
C ASP A 278 9.87 13.67 -1.54
N TRP A 279 10.16 14.54 -0.57
CA TRP A 279 9.58 14.47 0.77
C TRP A 279 8.15 15.00 0.82
N GLU A 280 7.83 16.04 0.04
CA GLU A 280 6.46 16.49 -0.16
C GLU A 280 5.60 15.44 -0.88
N GLU A 281 6.17 14.74 -1.86
CA GLU A 281 5.51 13.61 -2.49
C GLU A 281 5.26 12.46 -1.49
N LEU A 282 6.24 12.14 -0.63
CA LEU A 282 6.05 11.17 0.44
C LEU A 282 4.92 11.59 1.38
N LYS A 283 4.87 12.86 1.79
CA LYS A 283 3.81 13.41 2.64
C LYS A 283 2.43 13.26 2.01
N ALA A 284 2.30 13.59 0.71
CA ALA A 284 1.06 13.42 -0.04
C ALA A 284 0.64 11.94 -0.16
N MET A 285 1.61 11.04 -0.38
CA MET A 285 1.36 9.59 -0.42
C MET A 285 0.90 9.09 0.94
N CYS A 286 1.58 9.42 2.04
CA CYS A 286 1.18 9.04 3.39
C CYS A 286 -0.24 9.50 3.70
N SER A 287 -0.56 10.77 3.42
CA SER A 287 -1.90 11.32 3.65
C SER A 287 -2.98 10.58 2.85
N SER A 288 -2.69 10.25 1.59
CA SER A 288 -3.60 9.48 0.73
C SER A 288 -3.76 8.04 1.22
N THR A 289 -2.67 7.41 1.65
CA THR A 289 -2.64 6.03 2.13
C THR A 289 -3.43 5.85 3.42
N VAL A 290 -3.29 6.75 4.41
CA VAL A 290 -4.08 6.66 5.65
C VAL A 290 -5.58 6.68 5.35
N TYR A 291 -6.01 7.52 4.40
CA TYR A 291 -7.40 7.57 3.96
C TYR A 291 -7.82 6.33 3.15
N LEU A 292 -6.97 5.87 2.23
CA LEU A 292 -7.21 4.64 1.46
C LEU A 292 -7.46 3.46 2.41
N LEU A 293 -6.53 3.21 3.35
CA LEU A 293 -6.66 2.11 4.30
C LEU A 293 -7.95 2.22 5.13
N SER A 294 -8.30 3.43 5.60
CA SER A 294 -9.54 3.64 6.36
C SER A 294 -10.81 3.42 5.54
N SER A 295 -10.76 3.58 4.21
CA SER A 295 -11.94 3.55 3.36
C SER A 295 -12.15 2.24 2.63
N THR A 296 -11.08 1.53 2.28
CA THR A 296 -11.11 0.36 1.40
C THR A 296 -10.70 -0.95 2.04
N VAL A 297 -10.10 -0.96 3.24
CA VAL A 297 -9.55 -2.18 3.86
C VAL A 297 -10.25 -2.46 5.20
N ALA A 298 -11.19 -3.39 5.19
CA ALA A 298 -12.03 -3.70 6.34
C ALA A 298 -11.23 -4.30 7.51
N GLU A 299 -10.22 -5.11 7.19
CA GLU A 299 -9.40 -5.88 8.13
C GLU A 299 -8.61 -4.98 9.10
N VAL A 300 -8.30 -3.74 8.72
CA VAL A 300 -7.54 -2.79 9.55
C VAL A 300 -8.41 -1.70 10.19
N GLU A 301 -9.73 -1.72 10.01
CA GLU A 301 -10.61 -0.65 10.51
C GLU A 301 -10.52 -0.47 12.03
N THR A 302 -10.47 -1.57 12.80
CA THR A 302 -10.37 -1.56 14.26
C THR A 302 -9.03 -1.02 14.76
N LEU A 303 -7.93 -1.44 14.13
CA LEU A 303 -6.59 -0.95 14.39
C LEU A 303 -6.50 0.55 14.10
N LEU A 304 -6.89 0.97 12.89
CA LEU A 304 -6.87 2.37 12.48
C LEU A 304 -7.69 3.24 13.42
N TRP A 305 -8.90 2.81 13.80
CA TRP A 305 -9.73 3.53 14.75
C TRP A 305 -8.99 3.83 16.06
N SER A 306 -8.42 2.80 16.67
CA SER A 306 -7.73 2.94 17.96
C SER A 306 -6.48 3.82 17.86
N VAL A 307 -5.65 3.59 16.84
CA VAL A 307 -4.39 4.30 16.67
C VAL A 307 -4.64 5.76 16.28
N LEU A 308 -5.51 6.03 15.32
CA LEU A 308 -5.78 7.39 14.86
C LEU A 308 -6.39 8.26 15.98
N LEU A 309 -7.28 7.72 16.82
CA LEU A 309 -7.79 8.45 17.98
C LEU A 309 -6.66 8.78 18.97
N ARG A 310 -5.77 7.83 19.26
CA ARG A 310 -4.60 8.08 20.13
C ARG A 310 -3.69 9.16 19.55
N LEU A 311 -3.39 9.10 18.25
CA LEU A 311 -2.52 10.07 17.59
C LEU A 311 -3.16 11.47 17.52
N LEU A 312 -4.49 11.58 17.39
CA LEU A 312 -5.20 12.86 17.43
C LEU A 312 -4.98 13.63 18.75
N LEU A 313 -4.79 12.93 19.86
CA LEU A 313 -4.55 13.52 21.18
C LEU A 313 -3.12 14.02 21.40
N LEU A 314 -2.19 13.70 20.51
CA LEU A 314 -0.76 13.99 20.67
C LEU A 314 -0.36 15.24 19.86
N PRO A 315 0.21 16.29 20.49
CA PRO A 315 0.53 17.55 19.81
C PRO A 315 1.51 17.44 18.63
N GLU A 316 2.42 16.46 18.67
CA GLU A 316 3.38 16.22 17.59
C GLU A 316 2.72 15.86 16.25
N TYR A 317 1.45 15.45 16.25
CA TYR A 317 0.68 15.10 15.05
C TYR A 317 -0.36 16.16 14.64
N ASP A 318 -0.38 17.33 15.27
CA ASP A 318 -1.29 18.42 14.90
C ASP A 318 -1.25 18.81 13.42
N PRO A 319 -0.08 18.82 12.74
CA PRO A 319 -0.04 19.08 11.31
C PRO A 319 -0.74 18.02 10.45
N ALA A 320 -0.88 16.78 10.95
CA ALA A 320 -1.59 15.69 10.28
C ALA A 320 -3.08 15.61 10.66
N CYS A 321 -3.58 16.52 11.50
CA CYS A 321 -4.92 16.48 12.05
C CYS A 321 -6.02 16.39 10.98
N ALA A 322 -5.89 17.13 9.88
CA ALA A 322 -6.85 17.07 8.77
C ALA A 322 -6.95 15.65 8.19
N THR A 323 -5.81 14.98 7.96
CA THR A 323 -5.76 13.60 7.48
C THR A 323 -6.35 12.63 8.49
N ILE A 324 -5.97 12.74 9.76
CA ILE A 324 -6.46 11.89 10.84
C ILE A 324 -7.99 12.01 10.97
N ALA A 325 -8.50 13.24 11.05
CA ALA A 325 -9.92 13.52 11.20
C ALA A 325 -10.72 13.06 9.98
N ARG A 326 -10.22 13.27 8.75
CA ARG A 326 -10.85 12.77 7.53
C ARG A 326 -11.01 11.24 7.54
N SER A 327 -9.97 10.51 7.93
CA SER A 327 -10.02 9.05 8.04
C SER A 327 -10.94 8.59 9.18
N LEU A 328 -10.87 9.23 10.34
CA LEU A 328 -11.75 8.93 11.47
C LEU A 328 -13.22 9.22 11.16
N ALA A 329 -13.55 10.25 10.38
CA ALA A 329 -14.91 10.54 9.96
C ALA A 329 -15.51 9.39 9.14
N HIS A 330 -14.73 8.81 8.21
CA HIS A 330 -15.16 7.66 7.42
C HIS A 330 -15.30 6.39 8.25
N LEU A 331 -14.40 6.15 9.20
CA LEU A 331 -14.52 5.03 10.14
C LEU A 331 -15.74 5.20 11.05
N ALA A 332 -15.97 6.40 11.58
CA ALA A 332 -17.09 6.70 12.46
C ALA A 332 -18.43 6.55 11.73
N SER A 333 -18.53 6.94 10.46
CA SER A 333 -19.79 6.85 9.69
C SER A 333 -20.26 5.41 9.44
N LYS A 334 -19.33 4.44 9.42
CA LYS A 334 -19.63 3.01 9.28
C LYS A 334 -19.94 2.30 10.60
N ARG A 335 -19.48 2.83 11.74
CA ARG A 335 -19.59 2.16 13.03
C ARG A 335 -21.00 2.29 13.61
N ASN A 336 -21.65 1.16 13.89
CA ASN A 336 -22.90 1.14 14.64
C ASN A 336 -22.62 1.39 16.13
N SER A 337 -23.49 2.16 16.79
CA SER A 337 -23.39 2.45 18.24
C SER A 337 -23.43 1.22 19.14
N GLN A 338 -23.88 0.07 18.63
CA GLN A 338 -23.89 -1.22 19.33
C GLN A 338 -22.56 -1.99 19.23
N ASP A 339 -21.68 -1.66 18.28
CA ASP A 339 -20.31 -2.19 18.18
C ASP A 339 -19.37 -1.49 19.18
N SER A 340 -19.86 -1.30 20.40
CA SER A 340 -19.08 -1.13 21.62
C SER A 340 -18.33 -2.41 21.97
N THR A 341 -17.82 -3.13 20.96
CA THR A 341 -16.84 -4.18 21.12
C THR A 341 -15.62 -3.54 21.76
N LYS A 342 -15.60 -3.65 23.10
CA LYS A 342 -14.50 -3.42 24.03
C LYS A 342 -13.47 -2.47 23.45
N ASN A 343 -13.62 -1.17 23.73
CA ASN A 343 -12.56 -0.17 23.55
C ASN A 343 -11.22 -0.89 23.72
N GLY A 344 -10.50 -1.11 22.62
CA GLY A 344 -9.22 -1.80 22.68
C GLY A 344 -8.36 -1.11 23.74
N THR A 345 -7.48 -1.87 24.39
CA THR A 345 -6.53 -1.28 25.33
C THR A 345 -5.86 -0.06 24.70
N GLY A 346 -6.11 1.14 25.22
CA GLY A 346 -5.52 2.39 24.72
C GLY A 346 -6.42 3.30 23.87
N VAL A 347 -7.70 3.00 23.65
CA VAL A 347 -8.64 3.97 23.03
C VAL A 347 -8.91 5.13 24.01
N PRO A 348 -8.70 6.40 23.62
CA PRO A 348 -9.00 7.56 24.46
C PRO A 348 -10.48 7.65 24.87
N SER A 349 -10.75 8.31 26.00
CA SER A 349 -12.13 8.56 26.42
C SER A 349 -12.84 9.51 25.44
N PRO A 350 -14.13 9.30 25.12
CA PRO A 350 -14.85 10.20 24.21
C PRO A 350 -14.83 11.69 24.63
N PRO A 351 -14.95 12.04 25.92
CA PRO A 351 -14.79 13.44 26.36
C PRO A 351 -13.39 14.00 26.10
N ALA A 352 -12.33 13.18 26.14
CA ALA A 352 -10.97 13.63 25.83
C ALA A 352 -10.80 13.95 24.34
N VAL A 353 -11.39 13.13 23.47
CA VAL A 353 -11.44 13.37 22.02
C VAL A 353 -12.20 14.66 21.72
N PHE A 354 -13.36 14.84 22.33
CA PHE A 354 -14.14 16.08 22.19
C PHE A 354 -13.35 17.31 22.64
N ALA A 355 -12.73 17.27 23.83
CA ALA A 355 -11.92 18.35 24.36
C ALA A 355 -10.75 18.70 23.43
N ARG A 356 -10.06 17.68 22.89
CA ARG A 356 -8.99 17.85 21.91
C ARG A 356 -9.48 18.55 20.64
N CYS A 357 -10.62 18.11 20.09
CA CYS A 357 -11.18 18.72 18.90
C CYS A 357 -11.57 20.19 19.13
N MET A 358 -12.19 20.53 20.26
CA MET A 358 -12.58 21.91 20.58
C MET A 358 -11.36 22.83 20.67
N ALA A 359 -10.29 22.35 21.31
CA ALA A 359 -9.04 23.09 21.38
C ALA A 359 -8.48 23.38 19.98
N LEU A 360 -8.36 22.36 19.12
CA LEU A 360 -7.86 22.52 17.75
C LEU A 360 -8.79 23.39 16.88
N LEU A 361 -10.09 23.38 17.13
CA LEU A 361 -11.05 24.27 16.48
C LEU A 361 -10.94 25.74 16.94
N GLY A 362 -10.13 26.04 17.96
CA GLY A 362 -9.74 27.42 18.27
C GLY A 362 -8.97 28.09 17.13
N SER A 363 -8.15 27.33 16.40
CA SER A 363 -7.49 27.77 15.16
C SER A 363 -7.87 26.83 14.00
N PRO A 364 -9.08 26.95 13.43
CA PRO A 364 -9.62 25.95 12.49
C PRO A 364 -8.94 26.00 11.12
N LEU A 365 -8.39 27.16 10.72
CA LEU A 365 -7.72 27.36 9.44
C LEU A 365 -6.31 26.76 9.40
N ASN A 366 -5.70 26.49 10.56
CA ASN A 366 -4.37 25.90 10.65
C ASN A 366 -4.35 24.51 9.98
N ASN A 367 -3.56 24.34 8.91
CA ASN A 367 -3.52 23.16 8.05
C ASN A 367 -4.90 22.72 7.52
N ASN A 368 -5.85 23.64 7.38
CA ASN A 368 -7.23 23.37 6.97
C ASN A 368 -7.92 22.26 7.81
N ARG A 369 -7.63 22.19 9.11
CA ARG A 369 -8.12 21.10 9.98
C ARG A 369 -9.60 21.21 10.35
N GLY A 370 -10.16 22.43 10.32
CA GLY A 370 -11.50 22.74 10.80
C GLY A 370 -12.62 21.90 10.18
N PRO A 371 -12.84 21.93 8.86
CA PRO A 371 -13.90 21.16 8.21
C PRO A 371 -13.82 19.65 8.50
N PHE A 372 -12.61 19.09 8.51
CA PHE A 372 -12.41 17.65 8.78
C PHE A 372 -12.69 17.26 10.23
N LEU A 373 -12.26 18.09 11.20
CA LEU A 373 -12.56 17.87 12.62
C LEU A 373 -14.05 17.93 12.90
N LEU A 374 -14.73 18.93 12.32
CA LEU A 374 -16.18 19.08 12.41
C LEU A 374 -16.90 17.87 11.81
N ASN A 375 -16.54 17.47 10.60
CA ASN A 375 -17.14 16.32 9.94
C ASN A 375 -16.92 15.01 10.73
N PHE A 376 -15.73 14.83 11.32
CA PHE A 376 -15.47 13.73 12.24
C PHE A 376 -16.40 13.78 13.46
N LEU A 377 -16.50 14.93 14.13
CA LEU A 377 -17.35 15.09 15.31
C LEU A 377 -18.80 14.74 15.00
N MET A 378 -19.34 15.18 13.86
CA MET A 378 -20.72 14.86 13.43
C MET A 378 -21.01 13.34 13.47
N HIS A 379 -20.07 12.52 13.00
CA HIS A 379 -20.20 11.06 13.04
C HIS A 379 -19.82 10.45 14.41
N TYR A 380 -18.94 11.12 15.17
CA TYR A 380 -18.51 10.70 16.52
C TYR A 380 -19.54 10.99 17.62
N ALA A 381 -20.61 11.74 17.33
CA ALA A 381 -21.58 12.21 18.31
C ALA A 381 -22.10 11.10 19.23
N THR A 382 -22.42 9.93 18.69
CA THR A 382 -22.96 8.79 19.44
C THR A 382 -21.93 8.14 20.37
N ASN A 383 -20.64 8.22 20.05
CA ASN A 383 -19.55 7.78 20.92
C ASN A 383 -19.40 8.70 22.13
N LEU A 384 -19.66 10.00 21.97
CA LEU A 384 -19.65 10.96 23.07
C LEU A 384 -20.90 10.82 23.94
N GLN A 385 -22.07 11.06 23.34
CA GLN A 385 -23.40 10.89 23.95
C GLN A 385 -24.46 10.70 22.84
N PRO A 386 -25.28 9.63 22.85
CA PRO A 386 -26.26 9.36 21.78
C PRO A 386 -27.19 10.51 21.42
N ILE A 387 -27.60 11.32 22.41
CA ILE A 387 -28.52 12.45 22.21
C ILE A 387 -27.93 13.57 21.34
N LEU A 388 -26.60 13.73 21.33
CA LEU A 388 -25.90 14.78 20.58
C LEU A 388 -26.05 14.62 19.07
N SER A 389 -26.30 13.39 18.59
CA SER A 389 -26.54 13.14 17.16
C SER A 389 -27.73 13.93 16.60
N LYS A 390 -28.72 14.29 17.43
CA LYS A 390 -29.89 15.08 17.01
C LYS A 390 -29.57 16.54 16.72
N ILE A 391 -28.56 17.10 17.39
CA ILE A 391 -28.18 18.51 17.26
C ILE A 391 -26.97 18.69 16.34
N TRP A 392 -26.00 17.77 16.38
CA TRP A 392 -24.76 17.90 15.62
C TRP A 392 -24.97 17.72 14.12
N THR A 393 -25.92 16.88 13.68
CA THR A 393 -26.29 16.72 12.26
C THR A 393 -26.80 18.00 11.61
N HIS A 394 -27.27 18.97 12.40
CA HIS A 394 -27.73 20.28 11.92
C HIS A 394 -26.72 21.39 12.16
N LYS A 395 -26.10 21.45 13.36
CA LYS A 395 -25.15 22.52 13.69
C LYS A 395 -23.80 22.37 13.00
N VAL A 396 -23.29 21.15 12.86
CA VAL A 396 -21.95 20.93 12.27
C VAL A 396 -21.88 21.38 10.81
N PRO A 397 -22.85 21.06 9.92
CA PRO A 397 -22.82 21.58 8.55
C PRO A 397 -22.80 23.11 8.45
N GLN A 398 -23.43 23.82 9.39
CA GLN A 398 -23.41 25.28 9.43
C GLN A 398 -22.02 25.82 9.76
N LEU A 399 -21.33 25.20 10.72
CA LEU A 399 -19.94 25.53 11.06
C LEU A 399 -18.98 25.24 9.90
N ILE A 400 -19.16 24.10 9.21
CA ILE A 400 -18.36 23.77 8.02
C ILE A 400 -18.60 24.81 6.91
N ASN A 401 -19.87 25.12 6.63
CA ASN A 401 -20.23 26.11 5.61
C ASN A 401 -19.63 27.49 5.90
N TYR A 402 -19.60 27.90 7.18
CA TYR A 402 -18.92 29.14 7.57
C TYR A 402 -17.43 29.12 7.20
N LEU A 403 -16.71 28.05 7.53
CA LEU A 403 -15.28 27.93 7.23
C LEU A 403 -14.96 27.87 5.73
N GLU A 404 -15.87 27.35 4.90
CA GLU A 404 -15.62 27.14 3.47
C GLU A 404 -16.10 28.29 2.58
N VAL A 405 -17.16 29.01 3.00
CA VAL A 405 -17.87 29.95 2.11
C VAL A 405 -17.91 31.37 2.66
N SER A 406 -17.93 31.55 3.98
CA SER A 406 -18.07 32.88 4.59
C SER A 406 -16.74 33.65 4.64
N GLU A 407 -16.83 34.98 4.71
CA GLU A 407 -15.65 35.80 5.02
C GLU A 407 -15.21 35.52 6.47
N TRP A 408 -13.92 35.25 6.66
CA TRP A 408 -13.38 34.86 7.95
C TRP A 408 -13.44 35.99 8.97
N SER A 409 -14.09 35.74 10.11
CA SER A 409 -14.07 36.58 11.30
C SER A 409 -13.82 35.72 12.54
N GLU A 410 -12.69 35.96 13.20
CA GLU A 410 -12.28 35.21 14.41
C GLU A 410 -13.34 35.33 15.52
N THR A 411 -13.89 36.52 15.72
CA THR A 411 -14.92 36.78 16.74
C THR A 411 -16.23 36.07 16.46
N GLU A 412 -16.62 35.97 15.19
CA GLU A 412 -17.85 35.31 14.79
C GLU A 412 -17.69 33.79 14.86
N TRP A 413 -16.56 33.26 14.37
CA TRP A 413 -16.20 31.85 14.52
C TRP A 413 -16.22 31.41 15.98
N GLU A 414 -15.61 32.21 16.85
CA GLU A 414 -15.60 31.94 18.28
C GLU A 414 -17.01 31.88 18.86
N ALA A 415 -17.87 32.86 18.54
CA ALA A 415 -19.25 32.86 19.02
C ALA A 415 -20.02 31.62 18.57
N LEU A 416 -19.88 31.23 17.30
CA LEU A 416 -20.51 30.03 16.73
C LEU A 416 -20.02 28.74 17.41
N LEU A 417 -18.71 28.62 17.64
CA LEU A 417 -18.13 27.45 18.28
C LEU A 417 -18.52 27.34 19.76
N LEU A 418 -18.54 28.46 20.50
CA LEU A 418 -18.99 28.50 21.89
C LEU A 418 -20.47 28.19 22.03
N GLU A 419 -21.31 28.65 21.08
CA GLU A 419 -22.73 28.28 21.03
C GLU A 419 -22.91 26.78 20.76
N PHE A 420 -22.09 26.21 19.87
CA PHE A 420 -22.07 24.77 19.62
C PHE A 420 -21.70 23.97 20.89
N VAL A 421 -20.66 24.36 21.62
CA VAL A 421 -20.28 23.73 22.89
C VAL A 421 -21.37 23.87 23.94
N SER A 422 -21.89 25.09 24.14
CA SER A 422 -22.96 25.37 25.11
C SER A 422 -24.20 24.51 24.86
N SER A 423 -24.69 24.51 23.62
CA SER A 423 -25.84 23.68 23.24
C SER A 423 -25.59 22.18 23.41
N SER A 424 -24.35 21.71 23.18
CA SER A 424 -23.98 20.32 23.40
C SER A 424 -24.03 19.92 24.87
N LEU A 425 -23.46 20.76 25.76
CA LEU A 425 -23.48 20.51 27.20
C LEU A 425 -24.91 20.52 27.77
N GLN A 426 -25.73 21.48 27.35
CA GLN A 426 -27.11 21.61 27.82
C GLN A 426 -28.01 20.47 27.34
N THR A 427 -27.81 19.97 26.10
CA THR A 427 -28.66 18.91 25.52
C THR A 427 -28.53 17.57 26.24
N VAL A 428 -27.39 17.30 26.89
CA VAL A 428 -27.18 16.02 27.60
C VAL A 428 -27.88 16.00 28.96
N GLU A 429 -28.18 17.17 29.55
CA GLU A 429 -28.87 17.31 30.84
C GLU A 429 -28.26 16.42 31.96
N SER A 430 -26.94 16.29 31.99
CA SER A 430 -26.22 15.47 32.98
C SER A 430 -25.02 16.22 33.55
N GLU A 431 -25.07 16.50 34.86
CA GLU A 431 -23.98 17.18 35.57
C GLU A 431 -22.68 16.35 35.54
N ASP A 432 -22.77 15.03 35.72
CA ASP A 432 -21.62 14.11 35.61
C ASP A 432 -20.92 14.21 34.25
N PHE A 433 -21.68 14.30 33.16
CA PHE A 433 -21.12 14.48 31.82
C PHE A 433 -20.40 15.83 31.68
N VAL A 434 -20.99 16.91 32.21
CA VAL A 434 -20.38 18.24 32.19
C VAL A 434 -19.09 18.25 33.01
N ILE A 435 -19.06 17.60 34.18
CA ILE A 435 -17.86 17.44 35.02
C ILE A 435 -16.76 16.70 34.25
N LEU A 436 -17.11 15.59 33.59
CA LEU A 436 -16.16 14.83 32.78
C LEU A 436 -15.58 15.69 31.65
N VAL A 437 -16.41 16.42 30.90
CA VAL A 437 -15.94 17.30 29.82
C VAL A 437 -15.06 18.44 30.36
N ALA A 438 -15.47 19.09 31.46
CA ALA A 438 -14.67 20.13 32.13
C ALA A 438 -13.28 19.61 32.56
N SER A 439 -13.25 18.41 33.14
CA SER A 439 -11.98 17.76 33.53
C SER A 439 -11.06 17.53 32.33
N GLN A 440 -11.62 17.16 31.17
CA GLN A 440 -10.83 16.92 29.96
C GLN A 440 -10.36 18.23 29.30
N PHE A 441 -11.15 19.31 29.33
CA PHE A 441 -10.67 20.63 28.91
C PHE A 441 -9.49 21.09 29.76
N SER A 442 -9.58 20.94 31.09
CA SER A 442 -8.49 21.27 32.01
C SER A 442 -7.25 20.41 31.74
N ALA A 443 -7.41 19.10 31.55
CA ALA A 443 -6.33 18.17 31.24
C ALA A 443 -5.63 18.44 29.89
N GLN A 444 -6.31 19.08 28.93
CA GLN A 444 -5.74 19.47 27.64
C GLN A 444 -4.86 20.73 27.72
N LEU A 445 -5.11 21.65 28.66
CA LEU A 445 -4.42 22.95 28.75
C LEU A 445 -2.87 22.87 28.74
N PRO A 446 -2.21 21.91 29.41
CA PRO A 446 -0.74 21.79 29.38
C PRO A 446 -0.16 21.50 27.99
N LEU A 447 -0.95 20.96 27.06
CA LEU A 447 -0.52 20.66 25.69
C LEU A 447 -0.36 21.91 24.82
N TYR A 448 -0.93 23.03 25.25
CA TYR A 448 -0.98 24.28 24.49
C TYR A 448 -0.07 25.33 25.15
N PRO A 449 1.17 25.48 24.66
CA PRO A 449 2.08 26.49 25.19
C PRO A 449 1.52 27.90 24.93
N PRO A 450 2.06 28.95 25.59
CA PRO A 450 1.59 30.32 25.39
C PRO A 450 1.59 30.83 23.94
N ALA A 451 2.38 30.20 23.06
CA ALA A 451 2.42 30.50 21.63
C ALA A 451 1.18 29.99 20.86
N ALA A 452 0.48 28.97 21.36
CA ALA A 452 -0.77 28.45 20.80
C ALA A 452 -1.96 29.23 21.40
N VAL A 453 -2.00 30.52 21.08
CA VAL A 453 -2.91 31.49 21.73
C VAL A 453 -4.37 31.12 21.50
N ASP A 454 -4.75 30.82 20.26
CA ASP A 454 -6.14 30.58 19.86
C ASP A 454 -6.68 29.29 20.48
N GLU A 455 -5.93 28.18 20.40
CA GLU A 455 -6.35 26.90 20.96
C GLU A 455 -6.46 26.96 22.48
N ARG A 456 -5.51 27.65 23.13
CA ARG A 456 -5.52 27.86 24.58
C ARG A 456 -6.68 28.74 25.01
N ALA A 457 -6.94 29.83 24.30
CA ALA A 457 -8.05 30.74 24.58
C ALA A 457 -9.39 30.00 24.43
N MET A 458 -9.56 29.22 23.36
CA MET A 458 -10.76 28.43 23.14
C MET A 458 -11.00 27.42 24.27
N LEU A 459 -9.97 26.71 24.72
CA LEU A 459 -10.08 25.78 25.85
C LEU A 459 -10.52 26.46 27.16
N LEU A 460 -9.94 27.62 27.49
CA LEU A 460 -10.30 28.37 28.69
C LEU A 460 -11.76 28.85 28.62
N LYS A 461 -12.22 29.29 27.45
CA LYS A 461 -13.61 29.70 27.23
C LYS A 461 -14.57 28.51 27.33
N CYS A 462 -14.21 27.36 26.76
CA CYS A 462 -14.98 26.12 26.90
C CYS A 462 -15.05 25.63 28.36
N LEU A 463 -13.96 25.74 29.12
CA LEU A 463 -13.92 25.40 30.54
C LEU A 463 -14.80 26.34 31.38
N ALA A 464 -14.77 27.65 31.08
CA ALA A 464 -15.65 28.62 31.72
C ALA A 464 -17.13 28.31 31.42
N LEU A 465 -17.47 28.00 30.16
CA LEU A 465 -18.83 27.59 29.78
C LEU A 465 -19.28 26.31 30.50
N ALA A 466 -18.42 25.30 30.58
CA ALA A 466 -18.74 24.07 31.30
C ALA A 466 -19.00 24.36 32.79
N SER A 467 -18.18 25.21 33.40
CA SER A 467 -18.33 25.62 34.81
C SER A 467 -19.64 26.37 35.08
N CYS A 468 -20.13 27.17 34.14
CA CYS A 468 -21.43 27.84 34.25
C CYS A 468 -22.62 26.87 34.30
N ASN A 469 -22.45 25.63 33.84
CA ASN A 469 -23.47 24.59 33.88
C ASN A 469 -23.34 23.65 35.10
N LEU A 470 -22.41 23.93 36.03
CA LEU A 470 -22.22 23.18 37.26
C LEU A 470 -22.82 23.91 38.46
N THR A 471 -23.38 23.16 39.41
CA THR A 471 -24.00 23.74 40.61
C THR A 471 -23.10 23.66 41.85
N ASP A 472 -22.17 22.70 41.89
CA ASP A 472 -21.26 22.48 43.02
C ASP A 472 -20.00 23.37 42.98
N ARG A 473 -19.86 24.23 44.00
CA ARG A 473 -18.73 25.16 44.16
C ARG A 473 -17.38 24.48 44.42
N GLN A 474 -17.36 23.29 45.03
CA GLN A 474 -16.11 22.57 45.30
C GLN A 474 -15.51 22.01 44.02
N ILE A 475 -16.35 21.48 43.13
CA ILE A 475 -15.95 20.95 41.83
C ILE A 475 -15.40 22.07 40.94
N ILE A 476 -16.08 23.22 40.92
CA ILE A 476 -15.63 24.43 40.21
C ILE A 476 -14.23 24.86 40.66
N SER A 477 -13.94 24.83 41.97
CA SER A 477 -12.63 25.21 42.52
C SER A 477 -11.49 24.21 42.26
N SER A 478 -11.81 23.00 41.80
CA SER A 478 -10.82 21.94 41.52
C SER A 478 -10.42 21.85 40.04
N HIS A 479 -11.22 22.44 39.15
CA HIS A 479 -11.03 22.39 37.69
C HIS A 479 -10.66 23.74 37.07
N LEU A 480 -10.95 24.86 37.75
CA LEU A 480 -10.46 26.21 37.50
C LEU A 480 -9.30 26.52 38.47
#